data_AF-A0A9X1YBW0-F1
#
_entry.id   AF-A0A9X1YBW0-F1
#
_cell.length_a   1.000
_cell.length_b   1.000
_cell.length_c   1.000
_cell.angle_alpha   90.00
_cell.angle_beta   90.00
_cell.angle_gamma   90.00
#
_symmetry.space_group_name_H-M   'P 1'
#
loop_
_entity.id
_entity.type
_entity.pdbx_description
1 polymer ?
#
loop_
_entity_poly.entity_id
_entity_poly.type
_entity_poly.pdbx_seq_one_letter_code
_entity_poly.pdbx_strand_id
1 'polypeptide(L)'
;MSLRAAGLVWTKVPNVIDAFERGALIQAKGGRFLAIPTGFNAARGWRGRGDKGLRVTPAQMVASGQGFLRPFRSGRGFVWCLPLRQGEQTGRRRRTRLIAGGLAEVGTANRKGREAWARGLLEQGMVPMFLLLTQVQLTKRLDVKGAAVRAGARVPRRFVALWEAEAGRIP
;
A
#
# COMPACT_ATOMS: atom_id res chain seq x y z
N MET A 1 30.49 -3.45 31.42
CA MET A 1 30.27 -3.38 29.96
C MET A 1 28.96 -4.09 29.62
N SER A 2 27.99 -3.49 28.91
CA SER A 2 26.74 -4.20 28.57
C SER A 2 26.91 -4.99 27.28
N LEU A 3 26.49 -6.27 27.28
CA LEU A 3 26.05 -6.83 26.02
C LEU A 3 24.92 -5.92 25.58
N ARG A 4 24.97 -5.44 24.35
CA ARG A 4 23.75 -5.04 23.64
C ARG A 4 22.91 -6.32 23.42
N ALA A 5 22.54 -6.99 24.50
CA ALA A 5 21.77 -8.21 24.56
C ALA A 5 20.47 -7.90 23.83
N ALA A 6 20.15 -8.76 22.88
CA ALA A 6 19.11 -8.55 21.88
C ALA A 6 17.86 -7.95 22.53
N GLY A 7 17.63 -6.68 22.24
CA GLY A 7 16.51 -5.94 22.81
C GLY A 7 15.20 -6.62 22.43
N LEU A 8 14.26 -6.59 23.36
CA LEU A 8 12.86 -6.93 23.09
C LEU A 8 12.38 -6.11 21.89
N VAL A 9 12.18 -6.77 20.74
CA VAL A 9 11.60 -6.13 19.56
C VAL A 9 10.08 -6.21 19.70
N TRP A 10 9.50 -5.17 20.30
CA TRP A 10 8.05 -5.01 20.33
C TRP A 10 7.58 -4.23 19.09
N THR A 11 6.48 -4.66 18.50
CA THR A 11 5.83 -3.98 17.38
C THR A 11 4.44 -3.53 17.77
N LYS A 12 4.00 -2.38 17.25
CA LYS A 12 2.59 -1.98 17.32
C LYS A 12 1.69 -2.77 16.36
N VAL A 13 2.26 -3.62 15.50
CA VAL A 13 1.55 -4.39 14.48
C VAL A 13 1.85 -5.90 14.55
N PRO A 14 1.65 -6.57 15.70
CA PRO A 14 2.00 -7.99 15.87
C PRO A 14 1.28 -8.89 14.87
N ASN A 15 0.00 -8.60 14.59
CA ASN A 15 -0.81 -9.37 13.65
C ASN A 15 -0.27 -9.32 12.21
N VAL A 16 0.38 -8.21 11.82
CA VAL A 16 0.96 -8.07 10.47
C VAL A 16 2.21 -8.94 10.35
N ILE A 17 3.06 -8.93 11.39
CA ILE A 17 4.26 -9.77 11.43
C ILE A 17 3.86 -11.25 11.32
N ASP A 18 2.93 -11.68 12.17
CA ASP A 18 2.43 -13.05 12.19
C ASP A 18 1.83 -13.47 10.84
N ALA A 19 1.04 -12.58 10.21
CA ALA A 19 0.46 -12.85 8.90
C ALA A 19 1.53 -13.10 7.82
N PHE A 20 2.66 -12.37 7.85
CA PHE A 20 3.77 -12.60 6.93
C PHE A 20 4.69 -13.76 7.30
N GLU A 21 4.75 -14.16 8.57
CA GLU A 21 5.50 -15.34 9.02
C GLU A 21 4.79 -16.65 8.61
N ARG A 22 3.47 -16.68 8.73
CA ARG A 22 2.67 -17.86 8.37
C ARG A 22 2.26 -17.89 6.90
N GLY A 23 2.31 -16.74 6.21
CA GLY A 23 1.67 -16.60 4.91
C GLY A 23 0.16 -16.74 5.07
N ALA A 24 -0.46 -15.83 5.81
CA ALA A 24 -1.89 -15.94 6.12
C ALA A 24 -2.77 -15.76 4.86
N LEU A 25 -3.89 -16.49 4.84
CA LEU A 25 -4.99 -16.25 3.91
C LEU A 25 -5.86 -15.12 4.48
N ILE A 26 -5.90 -13.98 3.79
CA ILE A 26 -6.76 -12.85 4.16
C ILE A 26 -8.08 -12.96 3.41
N GLN A 27 -9.18 -12.86 4.15
CA GLN A 27 -10.55 -12.88 3.63
C GLN A 27 -11.32 -11.65 4.11
N ALA A 28 -12.35 -11.26 3.36
CA ALA A 28 -13.19 -10.13 3.73
C ALA A 28 -14.00 -10.43 5.00
N LYS A 29 -13.95 -9.52 5.98
CA LYS A 29 -14.78 -9.59 7.18
C LYS A 29 -16.08 -8.84 6.94
N GLY A 30 -17.21 -9.55 6.91
CA GLY A 30 -18.55 -8.95 6.80
C GLY A 30 -18.96 -8.51 5.38
N GLY A 31 -18.26 -8.96 4.34
CA GLY A 31 -18.59 -8.67 2.94
C GLY A 31 -18.02 -9.72 1.98
N ARG A 32 -18.40 -9.65 0.70
CA ARG A 32 -17.97 -10.62 -0.32
C ARG A 32 -16.55 -10.36 -0.86
N PHE A 33 -16.09 -9.11 -0.84
CA PHE A 33 -14.84 -8.71 -1.47
C PHE A 33 -13.97 -7.86 -0.56
N LEU A 34 -12.66 -8.11 -0.61
CA LEU A 34 -11.59 -7.22 -0.20
C LEU A 34 -11.40 -6.15 -1.27
N ALA A 35 -11.48 -4.88 -0.86
CA ALA A 35 -11.20 -3.74 -1.72
C ALA A 35 -9.74 -3.30 -1.58
N ILE A 36 -8.89 -3.69 -2.52
CA ILE A 36 -7.46 -3.35 -2.52
C ILE A 36 -7.25 -2.08 -3.36
N PRO A 37 -6.75 -0.97 -2.78
CA PRO A 37 -6.60 0.29 -3.48
C PRO A 37 -5.49 0.24 -4.55
N THR A 38 -5.76 0.83 -5.71
CA THR A 38 -4.81 0.88 -6.85
C THR A 38 -3.92 2.13 -6.87
N GLY A 39 -4.05 3.02 -5.89
CA GLY A 39 -3.36 4.31 -5.84
C GLY A 39 -4.10 5.43 -6.57
N PHE A 40 -4.94 5.13 -7.56
CA PHE A 40 -5.87 6.09 -8.17
C PHE A 40 -6.95 6.57 -7.21
N ASN A 41 -7.23 5.79 -6.17
CA ASN A 41 -8.13 6.17 -5.10
C ASN A 41 -7.59 7.33 -4.23
N ALA A 42 -6.31 7.68 -4.34
CA ALA A 42 -5.78 8.88 -3.70
C ALA A 42 -5.96 10.11 -4.59
N ALA A 43 -6.53 11.19 -4.05
CA ALA A 43 -6.66 12.45 -4.76
C ALA A 43 -5.31 12.96 -5.28
N ARG A 44 -5.33 13.45 -6.52
CA ARG A 44 -4.22 13.87 -7.38
C ARG A 44 -3.27 12.76 -7.83
N GLY A 45 -3.65 11.49 -7.65
CA GLY A 45 -2.84 10.33 -8.05
C GLY A 45 -1.47 10.27 -7.34
N TRP A 46 -1.32 10.96 -6.21
CA TRP A 46 -0.07 11.03 -5.47
C TRP A 46 0.09 9.82 -4.57
N ARG A 47 0.93 8.87 -4.99
CA ARG A 47 1.58 7.93 -4.07
C ARG A 47 2.47 8.74 -3.12
N GLY A 48 2.07 8.88 -1.85
CA GLY A 48 2.94 9.41 -0.80
C GLY A 48 2.46 10.63 -0.01
N ARG A 49 1.29 11.21 -0.28
CA ARG A 49 0.60 12.00 0.76
C ARG A 49 -0.22 11.01 1.58
N GLY A 50 0.09 10.87 2.88
CA GLY A 50 -0.73 10.14 3.85
C GLY A 50 -2.12 10.78 4.02
N ASP A 51 -2.68 10.74 5.21
CA ASP A 51 -4.05 11.19 5.55
C ASP A 51 -4.41 12.65 5.17
N LYS A 52 -3.45 13.42 4.64
CA LYS A 52 -3.64 14.77 4.07
C LYS A 52 -4.14 14.79 2.61
N GLY A 53 -4.31 13.63 1.98
CA GLY A 53 -4.92 13.50 0.64
C GLY A 53 -6.28 12.84 0.72
N LEU A 54 -7.31 13.45 0.13
CA LEU A 54 -8.66 12.85 0.05
C LEU A 54 -8.56 11.49 -0.65
N ARG A 55 -8.82 10.39 0.06
CA ARG A 55 -8.88 9.06 -0.54
C ARG A 55 -10.34 8.70 -0.74
N VAL A 56 -10.70 8.36 -1.98
CA VAL A 56 -12.01 7.77 -2.26
C VAL A 56 -12.07 6.44 -1.53
N THR A 57 -13.06 6.26 -0.68
CA THR A 57 -13.30 5.02 0.06
C THR A 57 -14.26 4.11 -0.70
N PRO A 58 -14.27 2.78 -0.43
CA PRO A 58 -15.29 1.89 -0.98
C PRO A 58 -16.72 2.36 -0.67
N ALA A 59 -16.98 2.87 0.54
CA ALA A 59 -18.29 3.41 0.90
C ALA A 59 -18.69 4.62 0.03
N GLN A 60 -17.77 5.53 -0.24
CA GLN A 60 -18.00 6.66 -1.15
C GLN A 60 -18.24 6.19 -2.59
N MET A 61 -17.54 5.14 -3.02
CA MET A 61 -17.80 4.55 -4.35
C MET A 61 -19.21 3.99 -4.45
N VAL A 62 -19.69 3.25 -3.45
CA VAL A 62 -21.09 2.78 -3.40
C VAL A 62 -22.05 3.97 -3.43
N ALA A 63 -21.85 4.94 -2.53
CA ALA A 63 -22.73 6.10 -2.40
C ALA A 63 -22.80 6.96 -3.68
N SER A 64 -21.72 7.01 -4.47
CA SER A 64 -21.70 7.78 -5.71
C SER A 64 -22.60 7.21 -6.81
N GLY A 65 -22.82 5.88 -6.82
CA GLY A 65 -23.50 5.19 -7.91
C GLY A 65 -22.80 5.25 -9.28
N GLN A 66 -21.61 5.87 -9.37
CA GLN A 66 -20.88 6.07 -10.63
C GLN A 66 -19.94 4.89 -10.95
N GLY A 67 -19.68 4.03 -9.97
CA GLY A 67 -18.71 2.95 -10.11
C GLY A 67 -19.24 1.76 -10.91
N PHE A 68 -18.39 1.17 -11.75
CA PHE A 68 -18.72 -0.03 -12.52
C PHE A 68 -17.62 -1.07 -12.39
N LEU A 69 -17.99 -2.35 -12.56
CA LEU A 69 -17.09 -3.48 -12.41
C LEU A 69 -16.61 -3.99 -13.77
N ARG A 70 -15.31 -4.32 -13.86
CA ARG A 70 -14.75 -5.09 -14.96
C ARG A 70 -14.20 -6.41 -14.44
N PRO A 71 -14.65 -7.57 -14.93
CA PRO A 71 -14.13 -8.85 -14.48
C PRO A 71 -12.66 -8.99 -14.86
N PHE A 72 -11.88 -9.65 -14.01
CA PHE A 72 -10.54 -10.07 -14.38
C PHE A 72 -10.62 -11.12 -15.48
N ARG A 73 -9.61 -11.19 -16.36
CA ARG A 73 -9.50 -12.26 -17.35
C ARG A 73 -9.49 -13.65 -16.72
N SER A 74 -8.96 -13.77 -15.51
CA SER A 74 -8.97 -15.02 -14.74
C SER A 74 -10.34 -15.40 -14.18
N GLY A 75 -11.34 -14.51 -14.23
CA GLY A 75 -12.66 -14.69 -13.59
C GLY A 75 -12.63 -14.58 -12.06
N ARG A 76 -11.46 -14.40 -11.44
CA ARG A 76 -11.27 -14.46 -9.98
C ARG A 76 -11.19 -13.07 -9.33
N GLY A 77 -12.13 -12.20 -9.67
CA GLY A 77 -12.23 -10.86 -9.11
C GLY A 77 -12.66 -9.81 -10.12
N PHE A 78 -12.73 -8.57 -9.65
CA PHE A 78 -13.15 -7.43 -10.46
C PHE A 78 -12.21 -6.24 -10.25
N VAL A 79 -12.05 -5.44 -11.29
CA VAL A 79 -11.57 -4.07 -11.15
C VAL A 79 -12.80 -3.20 -10.94
N TRP A 80 -12.85 -2.46 -9.84
CA TRP A 80 -13.88 -1.45 -9.61
C TRP A 80 -13.39 -0.09 -10.09
N CYS A 81 -14.03 0.43 -11.12
CA CYS A 81 -13.61 1.62 -11.84
C CYS A 81 -14.57 2.78 -11.62
N LEU A 82 -14.09 4.00 -11.85
CA LEU A 82 -14.92 5.19 -12.04
C LEU A 82 -14.74 5.72 -13.46
N PRO A 83 -15.80 6.28 -14.08
CA PRO A 83 -15.67 6.99 -15.34
C PRO A 83 -14.79 8.22 -15.14
N LEU A 84 -13.92 8.50 -16.09
CA LEU A 84 -13.03 9.66 -16.05
C LEU A 84 -13.61 10.76 -16.93
N ARG A 85 -13.72 11.96 -16.38
CA ARG A 85 -14.18 13.15 -17.12
C ARG A 85 -13.16 14.27 -17.02
N GLN A 86 -13.14 15.12 -18.04
CA GLN A 86 -12.42 16.37 -18.01
C GLN A 86 -13.26 17.38 -17.21
N GLY A 87 -12.69 17.91 -16.13
CA GLY A 87 -13.31 18.99 -15.35
C GLY A 87 -13.14 20.35 -16.04
N GLU A 88 -13.98 21.30 -15.67
CA GLU A 88 -13.92 22.68 -16.18
C GLU A 88 -12.55 23.33 -15.91
N GLN A 89 -12.10 24.17 -16.86
CA GLN A 89 -10.86 24.93 -16.73
C GLN A 89 -11.03 26.05 -15.69
N THR A 90 -10.74 25.77 -14.43
CA THR A 90 -10.89 26.78 -13.36
C THR A 90 -9.59 27.57 -13.12
N GLY A 91 -9.68 28.90 -13.24
CA GLY A 91 -8.67 29.86 -12.76
C GLY A 91 -7.85 30.57 -13.85
N ARG A 92 -7.09 31.60 -13.42
CA ARG A 92 -6.26 32.49 -14.27
C ARG A 92 -5.19 31.77 -15.11
N ARG A 93 -4.89 30.50 -14.77
CA ARG A 93 -4.08 29.56 -15.57
C ARG A 93 -5.01 28.39 -15.93
N ARG A 94 -5.39 28.26 -17.20
CA ARG A 94 -6.30 27.23 -17.75
C ARG A 94 -5.83 25.81 -17.40
N ARG A 95 -6.21 25.30 -16.23
CA ARG A 95 -5.80 23.98 -15.73
C ARG A 95 -6.89 22.97 -16.03
N THR A 96 -6.63 22.08 -16.98
CA THR A 96 -7.45 20.88 -17.18
C THR A 96 -7.29 19.94 -15.98
N ARG A 97 -8.39 19.65 -15.28
CA ARG A 97 -8.46 18.67 -14.19
C ARG A 97 -9.11 17.38 -14.69
N LEU A 98 -8.66 16.24 -14.21
CA LEU A 98 -9.28 14.94 -14.49
C LEU A 98 -10.07 14.52 -13.26
N ILE A 99 -11.38 14.32 -13.43
CA ILE A 99 -12.32 14.00 -12.35
C ILE A 99 -12.84 12.59 -12.55
N ALA A 100 -12.59 11.70 -11.59
CA ALA A 100 -13.10 10.34 -11.57
C ALA A 100 -14.45 10.29 -10.86
N GLY A 101 -15.52 9.96 -11.60
CA GLY A 101 -16.87 9.74 -11.08
C GLY A 101 -17.45 10.89 -10.27
N GLY A 102 -17.00 12.13 -10.50
CA GLY A 102 -17.36 13.29 -9.68
C GLY A 102 -16.78 13.30 -8.25
N LEU A 103 -16.01 12.27 -7.86
CA LEU A 103 -15.55 12.06 -6.49
C LEU A 103 -14.14 12.57 -6.24
N ALA A 104 -13.22 12.38 -7.19
CA ALA A 104 -11.82 12.70 -6.99
C ALA A 104 -11.15 13.30 -8.22
N GLU A 105 -10.37 14.36 -8.00
CA GLU A 105 -9.39 14.83 -8.97
C GLU A 105 -8.24 13.82 -9.03
N VAL A 106 -8.03 13.15 -10.15
CA VAL A 106 -6.99 12.12 -10.32
C VAL A 106 -5.70 12.71 -10.89
N GLY A 107 -5.76 13.88 -11.50
CA GLY A 107 -4.59 14.58 -12.01
C GLY A 107 -4.93 15.93 -12.64
N THR A 108 -3.88 16.71 -12.90
CA THR A 108 -3.96 18.00 -13.59
C THR A 108 -3.02 17.97 -14.80
N ALA A 109 -3.46 18.46 -15.96
CA ALA A 109 -2.66 18.45 -17.18
C ALA A 109 -1.53 19.50 -17.22
N ASN A 110 -1.48 20.42 -16.27
CA ASN A 110 -0.70 21.67 -16.36
C ASN A 110 0.80 21.56 -15.96
N ARG A 111 1.45 20.41 -16.15
CA ARG A 111 2.91 20.26 -15.90
C ARG A 111 3.53 19.59 -17.13
N LYS A 112 4.51 20.25 -17.77
CA LYS A 112 5.28 19.74 -18.93
C LYS A 112 5.58 18.24 -18.72
N GLY A 113 5.05 17.39 -19.61
CA GLY A 113 5.20 15.93 -19.56
C GLY A 113 4.03 15.11 -19.01
N ARG A 114 2.99 15.72 -18.41
CA ARG A 114 1.79 14.98 -17.93
C ARG A 114 0.58 15.06 -18.87
N GLU A 115 0.66 15.82 -19.94
CA GLU A 115 -0.43 15.96 -20.92
C GLU A 115 -0.67 14.70 -21.73
N ALA A 116 0.40 14.01 -22.17
CA ALA A 116 0.28 12.72 -22.85
C ALA A 116 -0.33 11.65 -21.93
N TRP A 117 0.08 11.64 -20.65
CA TRP A 117 -0.51 10.76 -19.64
C TRP A 117 -1.99 11.07 -19.38
N ALA A 118 -2.34 12.36 -19.27
CA ALA A 118 -3.72 12.79 -19.08
C ALA A 118 -4.61 12.44 -20.29
N ARG A 119 -4.09 12.61 -21.51
CA ARG A 119 -4.77 12.18 -22.75
C ARG A 119 -4.98 10.68 -22.78
N GLY A 120 -3.95 9.88 -22.52
CA GLY A 120 -4.07 8.42 -22.49
C GLY A 120 -5.08 7.93 -21.43
N LEU A 121 -5.16 8.60 -20.28
CA LEU A 121 -6.20 8.30 -19.28
C LEU A 121 -7.60 8.68 -19.76
N LEU A 122 -7.76 9.82 -20.44
CA LEU A 122 -9.03 10.24 -21.01
C LEU A 122 -9.48 9.33 -22.17
N GLU A 123 -8.55 8.87 -23.02
CA GLU A 123 -8.80 7.88 -24.07
C GLU A 123 -9.30 6.55 -23.48
N GLN A 124 -8.77 6.13 -22.33
CA GLN A 124 -9.28 4.98 -21.59
C GLN A 124 -10.68 5.23 -20.98
N GLY A 125 -11.05 6.49 -20.76
CA GLY A 125 -12.37 6.91 -20.26
C GLY A 125 -12.68 6.51 -18.81
N MET A 126 -11.74 5.87 -18.10
CA MET A 126 -11.95 5.33 -16.76
C MET A 126 -10.66 5.23 -15.97
N VAL A 127 -10.78 5.14 -14.65
CA VAL A 127 -9.67 4.85 -13.75
C VAL A 127 -9.99 3.65 -12.85
N PRO A 128 -9.06 2.69 -12.71
CA PRO A 128 -9.25 1.56 -11.82
C PRO A 128 -9.03 2.03 -10.38
N MET A 129 -10.04 2.00 -9.52
CA MET A 129 -9.95 2.54 -8.15
C MET A 129 -9.59 1.47 -7.11
N PHE A 130 -10.20 0.29 -7.22
CA PHE A 130 -9.94 -0.85 -6.35
C PHE A 130 -9.89 -2.16 -7.15
N LEU A 131 -9.08 -3.09 -6.66
CA LEU A 131 -9.17 -4.50 -7.02
C LEU A 131 -10.07 -5.20 -6.00
N LEU A 132 -11.11 -5.86 -6.47
CA LEU A 132 -12.05 -6.62 -5.66
C LEU A 132 -11.70 -8.11 -5.74
N LEU A 133 -11.21 -8.65 -4.62
CA LEU A 133 -10.81 -10.04 -4.48
C LEU A 133 -11.58 -10.69 -3.33
N THR A 134 -11.98 -11.95 -3.45
CA THR A 134 -12.64 -12.64 -2.33
C THR A 134 -11.67 -12.98 -1.21
N GLN A 135 -10.44 -13.34 -1.58
CA GLN A 135 -9.38 -13.71 -0.66
C GLN A 135 -8.00 -13.49 -1.29
N VAL A 136 -6.99 -13.28 -0.45
CA VAL A 136 -5.58 -13.12 -0.86
C VAL A 136 -4.69 -13.96 0.03
N GLN A 137 -3.89 -14.81 -0.58
CA GLN A 137 -2.84 -15.56 0.10
C GLN A 137 -1.59 -14.68 0.21
N LEU A 138 -1.17 -14.35 1.43
CA LEU A 138 0.09 -13.64 1.62
C LEU A 138 1.27 -14.57 1.34
N THR A 139 2.25 -14.05 0.60
CA THR A 139 3.55 -14.72 0.50
C THR A 139 4.24 -14.66 1.85
N LYS A 140 4.78 -15.79 2.32
CA LYS A 140 5.64 -15.79 3.51
C LYS A 140 6.87 -14.93 3.25
N ARG A 141 7.04 -13.88 4.04
CA ARG A 141 8.18 -12.93 3.92
C ARG A 141 9.07 -12.91 5.16
N LEU A 142 8.59 -13.45 6.28
CA LEU A 142 9.29 -13.44 7.54
C LEU A 142 9.53 -14.87 8.05
N ASP A 143 10.62 -15.02 8.80
CA ASP A 143 11.01 -16.22 9.53
C ASP A 143 11.48 -15.76 10.91
N VAL A 144 10.53 -15.47 11.80
CA VAL A 144 10.83 -14.87 13.11
C VAL A 144 11.51 -15.90 13.99
N LYS A 145 10.99 -17.13 14.03
CA LYS A 145 11.61 -18.24 14.76
C LYS A 145 13.05 -18.51 14.31
N GLY A 146 13.29 -18.64 13.01
CA GLY A 146 14.65 -18.91 12.53
C GLY A 146 15.58 -17.71 12.73
N ALA A 147 15.08 -16.48 12.64
CA ALA A 147 15.88 -15.29 13.00
C ALA A 147 16.29 -15.32 14.47
N ALA A 148 15.38 -15.68 15.38
CA ALA A 148 15.67 -15.82 16.81
C ALA A 148 16.72 -16.90 17.08
N VAL A 149 16.60 -18.07 16.46
CA VAL A 149 17.59 -19.16 16.58
C VAL A 149 18.97 -18.72 16.09
N ARG A 150 19.04 -18.10 14.90
CA ARG A 150 20.32 -17.59 14.35
C ARG A 150 20.94 -16.49 15.20
N ALA A 151 20.13 -15.65 15.83
CA ALA A 151 20.60 -14.64 16.76
C ALA A 151 21.14 -15.28 18.04
N GLY A 152 20.40 -16.23 18.63
CA GLY A 152 20.80 -16.98 19.82
C GLY A 152 22.12 -17.72 19.63
N ALA A 153 22.31 -18.39 18.49
CA ALA A 153 23.55 -19.11 18.19
C ALA A 153 24.80 -18.21 18.13
N ARG A 154 24.65 -16.90 17.89
CA ARG A 154 25.77 -15.93 17.83
C ARG A 154 26.14 -15.36 19.19
N VAL A 155 25.31 -15.59 20.21
CA VAL A 155 25.48 -15.02 21.55
C VAL A 155 26.79 -15.48 22.19
N PRO A 156 27.13 -16.78 22.25
CA PRO A 156 28.38 -17.23 22.89
C PRO A 156 29.63 -16.58 22.26
N ARG A 157 29.71 -16.54 20.93
CA ARG A 157 30.84 -15.91 20.22
C ARG A 157 30.96 -14.41 20.53
N ARG A 158 29.85 -13.70 20.71
CA ARG A 158 29.86 -12.28 21.09
C ARG A 158 30.31 -12.07 22.53
N PHE A 159 29.92 -12.96 23.44
CA PHE A 159 30.41 -12.94 24.82
C PHE A 159 31.94 -13.09 24.85
N VAL A 160 32.49 -14.10 24.17
CA VAL A 160 33.94 -14.33 24.12
C VAL A 160 34.68 -13.14 23.54
N ALA A 161 34.26 -12.62 22.38
CA ALA A 161 34.92 -11.48 21.74
C ALA A 161 34.88 -10.20 22.61
N LEU A 162 33.82 -9.98 23.39
CA LEU A 162 33.73 -8.86 24.32
C LEU A 162 34.66 -9.06 25.52
N TRP A 163 34.72 -10.28 26.07
CA TRP A 163 35.61 -10.62 27.17
C TRP A 163 37.08 -10.41 26.78
N GLU A 164 37.51 -10.93 25.64
CA GLU A 164 38.89 -10.76 25.14
C GLU A 164 39.23 -9.27 24.93
N ALA A 165 38.29 -8.48 24.40
CA ALA A 165 38.46 -7.04 24.21
C ALA A 165 38.53 -6.25 25.53
N GLU A 166 37.90 -6.74 26.60
CA GLU A 166 37.96 -6.14 27.94
C GLU A 166 39.23 -6.56 28.68
N ALA A 167 39.63 -7.83 28.57
CA ALA A 167 40.88 -8.33 29.14
C ALA A 167 42.13 -7.65 28.53
N GLY A 168 42.11 -7.33 27.23
CA GLY A 168 43.19 -6.57 26.58
C GLY A 168 43.19 -5.06 26.86
N ARG A 169 42.26 -4.54 27.67
CA ARG A 169 42.17 -3.12 28.09
C ARG A 169 42.61 -2.87 29.53
N ILE A 170 42.89 -3.92 30.28
CA ILE A 170 43.43 -3.79 31.64
C ILE A 170 44.93 -3.46 31.49
N PRO A 171 45.43 -2.35 32.04
CA PRO A 171 46.84 -1.96 31.93
C PRO A 171 47.78 -2.97 32.60
#